data_AF-A0AAJ7BVJ1-F1
#
_entry.id   AF-A0AAJ7BVJ1-F1
#
_cell.length_a   1.000
_cell.length_b   1.000
_cell.length_c   1.000
_cell.angle_alpha   90.00
_cell.angle_beta   90.00
_cell.angle_gamma   90.00
#
_symmetry.space_group_name_H-M   'P 1'
#
loop_
_entity.id
_entity.type
_entity.pdbx_description
1 polymer ?
#
loop_
_entity_poly.entity_id
_entity_poly.type
_entity_poly.pdbx_seq_one_letter_code
_entity_poly.pdbx_strand_id
1 'polypeptide(L)'
;MAVPDKYKDMCTFYKYYSGEKVAPILTIFVGGNHEASNYLQELPYGGWVAPNIYYLGYASVITIGGIRIAGVSGIFKSQHWMQGRYEKPPYNNDTIRSVYHVRNLDVFRLKQLTGSIDIFLSHDWPRGITKYGDEKALLRKKPFFRSDIESKCLGSQPNMELLEQHYPAYWFAAHLHCKFAALIPEDGGSRVTKFLALDKCLPKRKFLQVLEIQHDENIPLKISYDLEWLTILFLSNHLLSIKSGTHYMPGEYGSGRWIYTPTEEEKQKVLKKFNGDLEVPLNFTQTVEPYNPEAPKGFVEPATLQINEQTTEFCNKLGIDDPFVLLQVISGPTEKKYDMTESMAVASCDNVIESSEIFSESEDEGLCNSTFDGDNSSYTVHSLSGATLPSPKRNVDNCYINEEISSKEISEPSLEESVSTTNIESPCDSTTQGTHIEPNYDPCPPLVYDTLDDKFT
;
A
#
# COMPACT_ATOMS: atom_id res chain seq x y z
N MET A 1 13.75 7.02 -14.02
CA MET A 1 12.38 6.67 -14.44
C MET A 1 12.37 5.45 -15.34
N ALA A 2 11.54 4.45 -15.04
CA ALA A 2 11.33 3.25 -15.86
C ALA A 2 10.31 3.50 -16.98
N VAL A 3 10.75 4.12 -18.07
CA VAL A 3 9.95 4.41 -19.28
C VAL A 3 10.84 4.16 -20.50
N PRO A 4 10.31 3.63 -21.62
CA PRO A 4 11.09 3.50 -22.86
C PRO A 4 11.73 4.83 -23.26
N ASP A 5 12.99 4.82 -23.72
CA ASP A 5 13.78 6.05 -23.91
C ASP A 5 13.10 7.10 -24.79
N LYS A 6 12.42 6.66 -25.86
CA LYS A 6 11.66 7.54 -26.77
C LYS A 6 10.51 8.32 -26.12
N TYR A 7 10.05 7.91 -24.94
CA TYR A 7 8.95 8.55 -24.22
C TYR A 7 9.42 9.26 -22.94
N LYS A 8 10.73 9.32 -22.67
CA LYS A 8 11.26 10.09 -21.55
C LYS A 8 11.16 11.58 -21.84
N ASP A 9 10.59 12.31 -20.88
CA ASP A 9 10.44 13.76 -20.94
C ASP A 9 10.66 14.32 -19.53
N MET A 10 11.49 15.36 -19.40
CA MET A 10 11.78 16.04 -18.12
C MET A 10 10.55 16.78 -17.58
N CYS A 11 9.57 17.07 -18.45
CA CYS A 11 8.34 17.77 -18.09
C CYS A 11 8.62 19.08 -17.32
N THR A 12 7.99 19.29 -16.15
CA THR A 12 8.00 20.60 -15.47
C THR A 12 8.34 20.55 -13.99
N PHE A 13 8.53 19.38 -13.38
CA PHE A 13 8.80 19.28 -11.94
C PHE A 13 10.08 20.02 -11.54
N TYR A 14 11.12 19.99 -12.40
CA TYR A 14 12.39 20.69 -12.14
C TYR A 14 12.22 22.19 -11.87
N LYS A 15 11.14 22.83 -12.36
CA LYS A 15 10.83 24.23 -12.11
C LYS A 15 10.44 24.48 -10.65
N TYR A 16 9.80 23.49 -10.00
CA TYR A 16 9.47 23.57 -8.58
C TYR A 16 10.69 23.23 -7.72
N TYR A 17 11.44 22.21 -8.12
CA TYR A 17 12.68 21.84 -7.44
C TYR A 17 13.72 22.97 -7.46
N SER A 18 13.88 23.67 -8.59
CA SER A 18 14.79 24.83 -8.73
C SER A 18 14.32 26.11 -8.04
N GLY A 19 13.04 26.20 -7.67
CA GLY A 19 12.44 27.44 -7.16
C GLY A 19 11.97 28.43 -8.23
N GLU A 20 12.06 28.10 -9.53
CA GLU A 20 11.42 28.90 -10.61
C GLU A 20 9.91 29.03 -10.37
N LYS A 21 9.29 28.01 -9.78
CA LYS A 21 7.87 27.97 -9.41
C LYS A 21 7.68 27.49 -7.99
N VAL A 22 6.60 27.96 -7.36
CA VAL A 22 6.11 27.48 -6.07
C VAL A 22 4.70 26.93 -6.28
N ALA A 23 4.39 25.77 -5.69
CA ALA A 23 3.04 25.23 -5.77
C ALA A 23 2.07 26.15 -4.99
N PRO A 24 0.99 26.64 -5.63
CA PRO A 24 0.07 27.60 -4.99
C PRO A 24 -0.83 26.95 -3.94
N ILE A 25 -0.94 25.62 -3.98
CA ILE A 25 -1.77 24.81 -3.08
C ILE A 25 -0.86 23.71 -2.54
N LEU A 26 -0.95 23.46 -1.23
CA LEU A 26 -0.28 22.33 -0.61
C LEU A 26 -0.64 21.04 -1.35
N THR A 27 0.37 20.37 -1.88
CA THR A 27 0.21 19.18 -2.71
C THR A 27 0.84 18.00 -2.00
N ILE A 28 0.01 17.10 -1.48
CA ILE A 28 0.45 15.85 -0.84
C ILE A 28 0.30 14.73 -1.88
N PHE A 29 1.31 13.88 -2.04
CA PHE A 29 1.26 12.79 -3.01
C PHE A 29 1.96 11.50 -2.54
N VAL A 30 1.59 10.40 -3.19
CA VAL A 30 2.28 9.10 -3.17
C VAL A 30 2.93 8.85 -4.53
N GLY A 31 4.01 8.06 -4.56
CA GLY A 31 4.70 7.71 -5.79
C GLY A 31 3.94 6.64 -6.58
N GLY A 32 4.04 6.67 -7.90
CA GLY A 32 3.59 5.62 -8.80
C GLY A 32 4.75 4.85 -9.42
N ASN A 33 4.58 4.42 -10.67
CA ASN A 33 5.59 3.68 -11.44
C ASN A 33 6.43 4.57 -12.39
N HIS A 34 6.03 5.83 -12.60
CA HIS A 34 6.74 6.78 -13.49
C HIS A 34 7.32 7.93 -12.69
N GLU A 35 8.39 7.62 -11.94
CA GLU A 35 8.97 8.57 -10.99
C GLU A 35 10.44 8.86 -11.27
N ALA A 36 10.91 9.99 -10.75
CA ALA A 36 12.32 10.19 -10.44
C ALA A 36 12.68 9.33 -9.20
N SER A 37 12.76 8.02 -9.40
CA SER A 37 12.89 7.05 -8.30
C SER A 37 14.10 7.30 -7.42
N ASN A 38 15.24 7.74 -7.98
CA ASN A 38 16.38 8.19 -7.19
C ASN A 38 15.99 9.26 -6.18
N TYR A 39 15.29 10.29 -6.63
CA TYR A 39 14.93 11.40 -5.77
C TYR A 39 13.88 11.02 -4.72
N LEU A 40 12.87 10.22 -5.09
CA LEU A 40 11.88 9.76 -4.10
C LEU A 40 12.46 8.78 -3.08
N GLN A 41 13.46 7.98 -3.46
CA GLN A 41 14.11 7.06 -2.52
C GLN A 41 14.92 7.78 -1.43
N GLU A 42 15.35 9.02 -1.66
CA GLU A 42 16.01 9.86 -0.65
C GLU A 42 15.07 10.19 0.53
N LEU A 43 13.76 10.08 0.34
CA LEU A 43 12.70 10.43 1.29
C LEU A 43 11.83 9.22 1.64
N PRO A 44 12.39 8.12 2.18
CA PRO A 44 11.67 6.86 2.40
C PRO A 44 10.53 6.99 3.42
N TYR A 45 10.65 7.92 4.38
CA TYR A 45 9.67 8.20 5.43
C TYR A 45 8.81 9.44 5.13
N GLY A 46 8.92 10.00 3.91
CA GLY A 46 8.26 11.22 3.48
C GLY A 46 9.08 12.49 3.73
N GLY A 47 8.72 13.56 3.03
CA GLY A 47 9.42 14.84 3.11
C GLY A 47 9.02 15.80 2.00
N TRP A 48 9.52 17.02 2.07
CA TRP A 48 9.29 18.04 1.06
C TRP A 48 10.18 17.78 -0.16
N VAL A 49 9.56 17.64 -1.33
CA VAL A 49 10.27 17.49 -2.62
C VAL A 49 10.45 18.83 -3.34
N ALA A 50 9.71 19.84 -2.90
CA ALA A 50 9.79 21.26 -3.27
C ALA A 50 8.91 22.05 -2.27
N PRO A 51 8.99 23.39 -2.22
CA PRO A 51 8.08 24.18 -1.40
C PRO A 51 6.60 23.90 -1.74
N ASN A 52 5.80 23.60 -0.71
CA ASN A 52 4.38 23.21 -0.80
C ASN A 52 4.10 21.87 -1.52
N ILE A 53 5.10 21.03 -1.77
CA ILE A 53 4.90 19.69 -2.35
C ILE A 53 5.49 18.63 -1.40
N TYR A 54 4.62 17.84 -0.77
CA TYR A 54 4.98 16.85 0.24
C TYR A 54 4.79 15.43 -0.28
N TYR A 55 5.86 14.64 -0.27
CA TYR A 55 5.82 13.22 -0.58
C TYR A 55 5.57 12.41 0.70
N LEU A 56 4.64 11.45 0.66
CA LEU A 56 4.37 10.58 1.82
C LEU A 56 5.44 9.51 2.07
N GLY A 57 6.46 9.36 1.22
CA GLY A 57 7.42 8.26 1.37
C GLY A 57 6.89 6.94 0.82
N TYR A 58 7.57 5.84 1.16
CA TYR A 58 7.13 4.51 0.72
C TYR A 58 5.77 4.14 1.29
N ALA A 59 5.57 4.44 2.56
CA ALA A 59 4.28 4.49 3.23
C ALA A 59 4.37 5.45 4.40
N SER A 60 3.28 6.16 4.69
CA SER A 60 3.22 7.05 5.85
C SER A 60 1.79 7.38 6.26
N VAL A 61 1.65 7.92 7.46
CA VAL A 61 0.44 8.55 7.96
C VAL A 61 0.78 9.95 8.47
N ILE A 62 0.01 10.94 8.03
CA ILE A 62 0.09 12.32 8.48
C ILE A 62 -1.29 12.82 8.91
N THR A 63 -1.32 13.95 9.60
CA THR A 63 -2.55 14.68 9.90
C THR A 63 -2.50 16.10 9.36
N ILE A 64 -3.65 16.63 8.95
CA ILE A 64 -3.81 18.03 8.52
C ILE A 64 -5.22 18.51 8.87
N GLY A 65 -5.36 19.59 9.65
CA GLY A 65 -6.68 20.09 10.08
C GLY A 65 -7.53 19.03 10.78
N GLY A 66 -6.91 18.09 11.52
CA GLY A 66 -7.59 16.96 12.15
C GLY A 66 -7.92 15.78 11.23
N ILE A 67 -7.71 15.89 9.90
CA ILE A 67 -7.90 14.79 8.95
C ILE A 67 -6.67 13.90 8.98
N ARG A 68 -6.87 12.59 9.14
CA ARG A 68 -5.80 11.57 9.09
C ARG A 68 -5.69 10.96 7.71
N ILE A 69 -4.51 11.13 7.09
CA ILE A 69 -4.22 10.68 5.73
C ILE A 69 -3.14 9.61 5.78
N ALA A 70 -3.46 8.40 5.35
CA ALA A 70 -2.51 7.31 5.14
C ALA A 70 -2.22 7.15 3.64
N GLY A 71 -1.02 6.66 3.30
CA GLY A 71 -0.69 6.38 1.92
C GLY A 71 0.36 5.29 1.76
N VAL A 72 0.30 4.60 0.62
CA VAL A 72 1.31 3.64 0.15
C VAL A 72 1.71 3.96 -1.28
N SER A 73 3.01 4.12 -1.50
CA SER A 73 3.59 4.43 -2.81
C SER A 73 3.93 3.16 -3.58
N GLY A 74 3.84 3.25 -4.90
CA GLY A 74 4.30 2.21 -5.82
C GLY A 74 3.21 1.27 -6.32
N ILE A 75 3.66 0.21 -7.00
CA ILE A 75 2.81 -0.82 -7.60
C ILE A 75 3.13 -2.21 -7.04
N PHE A 76 2.15 -3.11 -7.00
CA PHE A 76 2.39 -4.43 -6.44
C PHE A 76 2.98 -5.40 -7.48
N LYS A 77 4.09 -6.06 -7.10
CA LYS A 77 4.66 -7.21 -7.82
C LYS A 77 5.13 -8.27 -6.83
N SER A 78 4.58 -9.48 -6.94
CA SER A 78 4.82 -10.59 -6.02
C SER A 78 6.31 -10.94 -5.86
N GLN A 79 7.07 -10.91 -6.96
CA GLN A 79 8.50 -11.27 -6.96
C GLN A 79 9.37 -10.41 -6.03
N HIS A 80 9.01 -9.14 -5.77
CA HIS A 80 9.77 -8.26 -4.88
C HIS A 80 9.09 -8.06 -3.52
N TRP A 81 7.88 -8.59 -3.34
CA TRP A 81 7.06 -8.36 -2.15
C TRP A 81 7.80 -8.66 -0.84
N MET A 82 8.51 -9.79 -0.80
CA MET A 82 9.23 -10.22 0.40
C MET A 82 10.68 -9.72 0.45
N GLN A 83 11.11 -8.86 -0.46
CA GLN A 83 12.50 -8.39 -0.50
C GLN A 83 12.68 -7.12 0.35
N GLY A 84 13.90 -6.87 0.80
CA GLY A 84 14.29 -5.56 1.30
C GLY A 84 14.42 -4.54 0.16
N ARG A 85 14.84 -3.32 0.51
CA ARG A 85 15.14 -2.25 -0.45
C ARG A 85 16.64 -2.12 -0.65
N TYR A 86 17.14 -2.78 -1.68
CA TYR A 86 18.57 -2.84 -2.02
C TYR A 86 18.93 -1.95 -3.21
N GLU A 87 17.91 -1.40 -3.88
CA GLU A 87 18.06 -0.58 -5.07
C GLU A 87 18.74 0.75 -4.75
N LYS A 88 19.76 1.08 -5.55
CA LYS A 88 20.49 2.34 -5.48
C LYS A 88 20.98 2.74 -6.87
N PRO A 89 21.16 4.05 -7.13
CA PRO A 89 21.83 4.51 -8.34
C PRO A 89 23.30 4.04 -8.42
N PRO A 90 23.84 3.79 -9.63
CA PRO A 90 23.13 3.75 -10.90
C PRO A 90 22.27 2.48 -11.03
N TYR A 91 21.02 2.65 -11.48
CA TYR A 91 20.11 1.52 -11.66
C TYR A 91 20.40 0.77 -12.96
N ASN A 92 20.26 -0.55 -12.89
CA ASN A 92 20.09 -1.39 -14.08
C ASN A 92 18.60 -1.48 -14.49
N ASN A 93 18.32 -2.26 -15.54
CA ASN A 93 16.96 -2.43 -16.08
C ASN A 93 15.96 -3.04 -15.08
N ASP A 94 16.44 -3.81 -14.09
CA ASP A 94 15.57 -4.49 -13.12
C ASP A 94 15.33 -3.59 -11.91
N THR A 95 16.41 -3.04 -11.36
CA THR A 95 16.38 -2.16 -10.17
C THR A 95 15.64 -0.85 -10.42
N ILE A 96 15.67 -0.32 -11.64
CA ILE A 96 14.85 0.85 -11.98
C ILE A 96 13.34 0.57 -11.94
N ARG A 97 12.94 -0.70 -12.02
CA ARG A 97 11.55 -1.14 -11.88
C ARG A 97 11.24 -1.55 -10.45
N SER A 98 12.10 -2.35 -9.84
CA SER A 98 11.88 -2.90 -8.51
C SER A 98 11.83 -1.83 -7.41
N VAL A 99 12.50 -0.69 -7.62
CA VAL A 99 12.55 0.46 -6.71
C VAL A 99 11.18 1.00 -6.29
N TYR A 100 10.20 0.99 -7.19
CA TYR A 100 8.84 1.48 -6.91
C TYR A 100 7.85 0.34 -6.64
N HIS A 101 8.31 -0.90 -6.45
CA HIS A 101 7.41 -1.99 -6.07
C HIS A 101 7.15 -1.98 -4.56
N VAL A 102 5.90 -2.21 -4.17
CA VAL A 102 5.48 -2.27 -2.76
C VAL A 102 6.18 -3.43 -2.03
N ARG A 103 6.62 -3.21 -0.78
CA ARG A 103 7.23 -4.25 0.07
C ARG A 103 6.30 -4.66 1.21
N ASN A 104 6.47 -5.90 1.67
CA ASN A 104 5.69 -6.46 2.77
C ASN A 104 5.83 -5.67 4.07
N LEU A 105 7.00 -5.09 4.34
CA LEU A 105 7.26 -4.26 5.52
C LEU A 105 6.32 -3.05 5.61
N ASP A 106 6.09 -2.35 4.50
CA ASP A 106 5.27 -1.14 4.50
C ASP A 106 3.82 -1.47 4.84
N VAL A 107 3.30 -2.53 4.22
CA VAL A 107 1.94 -3.02 4.45
C VAL A 107 1.80 -3.62 5.85
N PHE A 108 2.80 -4.37 6.30
CA PHE A 108 2.83 -4.91 7.66
C PHE A 108 2.70 -3.80 8.69
N ARG A 109 3.48 -2.70 8.55
CA ARG A 109 3.43 -1.53 9.43
C ARG A 109 2.08 -0.83 9.39
N LEU A 110 1.53 -0.60 8.19
CA LEU A 110 0.22 0.04 8.04
C LEU A 110 -0.89 -0.78 8.72
N LYS A 111 -0.87 -2.12 8.62
CA LYS A 111 -1.85 -3.01 9.30
C LYS A 111 -1.86 -2.89 10.83
N GLN A 112 -0.82 -2.31 11.43
CA GLN A 112 -0.71 -2.13 12.90
C GLN A 112 -1.44 -0.90 13.43
N LEU A 113 -1.84 0.01 12.54
CA LEU A 113 -2.55 1.22 12.91
C LEU A 113 -3.89 0.91 13.58
N THR A 114 -4.22 1.69 14.59
CA THR A 114 -5.53 1.68 15.24
C THR A 114 -6.23 3.02 15.03
N GLY A 115 -7.53 3.06 15.31
CA GLY A 115 -8.35 4.24 15.06
C GLY A 115 -8.73 4.44 13.59
N SER A 116 -9.51 5.48 13.32
CA SER A 116 -10.04 5.78 12.00
C SER A 116 -8.99 6.41 11.10
N ILE A 117 -9.04 6.05 9.81
CA ILE A 117 -8.32 6.73 8.73
C ILE A 117 -9.37 7.41 7.85
N ASP A 118 -9.22 8.71 7.63
CA ASP A 118 -10.18 9.46 6.82
C ASP A 118 -9.92 9.27 5.34
N ILE A 119 -8.64 9.33 4.94
CA ILE A 119 -8.22 9.23 3.55
C ILE A 119 -7.08 8.23 3.45
N PHE A 120 -7.22 7.27 2.55
CA PHE A 120 -6.15 6.37 2.15
C PHE A 120 -5.77 6.61 0.68
N LEU A 121 -4.48 6.77 0.42
CA LEU A 121 -3.93 6.98 -0.93
C LEU A 121 -3.13 5.76 -1.39
N SER A 122 -3.36 5.32 -2.63
CA SER A 122 -2.50 4.35 -3.31
C SER A 122 -2.38 4.71 -4.79
N HIS A 123 -1.32 4.25 -5.48
CA HIS A 123 -1.28 4.38 -6.93
C HIS A 123 -2.13 3.31 -7.60
N ASP A 124 -1.83 2.04 -7.31
CA ASP A 124 -2.60 0.88 -7.77
C ASP A 124 -3.94 0.75 -7.05
N TRP A 125 -4.93 0.19 -7.76
CA TRP A 125 -6.24 -0.09 -7.17
C TRP A 125 -6.16 -1.29 -6.22
N PRO A 126 -6.97 -1.33 -5.15
CA PRO A 126 -7.26 -2.56 -4.44
C PRO A 126 -7.77 -3.63 -5.40
N ARG A 127 -7.23 -4.85 -5.31
CA ARG A 127 -7.62 -5.95 -6.19
C ARG A 127 -9.07 -6.36 -5.96
N GLY A 128 -9.85 -6.49 -7.04
CA GLY A 128 -11.26 -6.88 -6.97
C GLY A 128 -12.23 -5.74 -6.62
N ILE A 129 -11.73 -4.50 -6.49
CA ILE A 129 -12.54 -3.31 -6.21
C ILE A 129 -13.66 -3.07 -7.24
N THR A 130 -13.49 -3.60 -8.46
CA THR A 130 -14.45 -3.47 -9.56
C THR A 130 -15.83 -4.04 -9.22
N LYS A 131 -15.88 -5.08 -8.38
CA LYS A 131 -17.12 -5.75 -7.94
C LYS A 131 -18.05 -4.80 -7.18
N TYR A 132 -17.49 -3.80 -6.51
CA TYR A 132 -18.20 -2.82 -5.67
C TYR A 132 -18.67 -1.58 -6.44
N GLY A 133 -18.43 -1.52 -7.76
CA GLY A 133 -18.89 -0.44 -8.63
C GLY A 133 -19.65 -0.96 -9.87
N ASP A 134 -19.74 -0.14 -10.92
CA ASP A 134 -20.31 -0.54 -12.21
C ASP A 134 -19.25 -1.20 -13.10
N GLU A 135 -18.92 -2.46 -12.78
CA GLU A 135 -17.98 -3.27 -13.55
C GLU A 135 -18.41 -3.45 -15.02
N LYS A 136 -19.71 -3.53 -15.29
CA LYS A 136 -20.24 -3.66 -16.65
C LYS A 136 -19.91 -2.43 -17.49
N ALA A 137 -20.10 -1.22 -16.95
CA ALA A 137 -19.70 0.01 -17.61
C ALA A 137 -18.18 0.13 -17.76
N LEU A 138 -17.41 -0.29 -16.75
CA LEU A 138 -15.95 -0.33 -16.83
C LEU A 138 -15.48 -1.23 -17.98
N LEU A 139 -15.99 -2.46 -18.07
CA LEU A 139 -15.62 -3.43 -19.11
C LEU A 139 -16.10 -3.01 -20.50
N ARG A 140 -17.21 -2.27 -20.61
CA ARG A 140 -17.60 -1.66 -21.89
C ARG A 140 -16.58 -0.62 -22.37
N LYS A 141 -15.99 0.14 -21.45
CA LYS A 141 -14.95 1.15 -21.76
C LYS A 141 -13.56 0.53 -21.93
N LYS A 142 -13.24 -0.51 -21.17
CA LYS A 142 -11.95 -1.20 -21.14
C LYS A 142 -12.15 -2.72 -21.17
N PRO A 143 -12.47 -3.31 -22.34
CA PRO A 143 -12.77 -4.74 -22.45
C PRO A 143 -11.62 -5.66 -22.04
N PHE A 144 -10.38 -5.22 -22.24
CA PHE A 144 -9.16 -5.98 -21.90
C PHE A 144 -9.01 -6.24 -20.40
N PHE A 145 -9.64 -5.45 -19.53
CA PHE A 145 -9.66 -5.72 -18.08
C PHE A 145 -10.44 -6.98 -17.71
N ARG A 146 -11.25 -7.54 -18.61
CA ARG A 146 -12.05 -8.75 -18.32
C ARG A 146 -11.15 -9.90 -17.84
N SER A 147 -10.12 -10.23 -18.63
CA SER A 147 -9.21 -11.33 -18.30
C SER A 147 -8.43 -11.04 -17.02
N ASP A 148 -7.97 -9.80 -16.82
CA ASP A 148 -7.23 -9.40 -15.62
C ASP A 148 -8.10 -9.47 -14.34
N ILE A 149 -9.39 -9.15 -14.45
CA ILE A 149 -10.35 -9.25 -13.33
C ILE A 149 -10.63 -10.73 -13.01
N GLU A 150 -10.93 -11.53 -14.03
CA GLU A 150 -11.27 -12.96 -13.88
C GLU A 150 -10.08 -13.76 -13.30
N SER A 151 -8.86 -13.44 -13.74
CA SER A 151 -7.62 -14.05 -13.23
C SER A 151 -7.07 -13.43 -11.94
N LYS A 152 -7.78 -12.45 -11.36
CA LYS A 152 -7.34 -11.70 -10.15
C LYS A 152 -5.96 -11.01 -10.31
N CYS A 153 -5.60 -10.61 -11.53
CA CYS A 153 -4.38 -9.88 -11.83
C CYS A 153 -4.57 -8.36 -11.80
N LEU A 154 -5.81 -7.85 -11.93
CA LEU A 154 -6.09 -6.42 -11.88
C LEU A 154 -6.03 -5.88 -10.43
N GLY A 155 -5.00 -5.08 -10.15
CA GLY A 155 -4.82 -4.38 -8.89
C GLY A 155 -3.98 -5.12 -7.84
N SER A 156 -3.79 -4.44 -6.72
CA SER A 156 -2.91 -4.83 -5.62
C SER A 156 -3.68 -5.60 -4.55
N GLN A 157 -3.28 -6.85 -4.30
CA GLN A 157 -3.81 -7.64 -3.19
C GLN A 157 -3.49 -6.98 -1.83
N PRO A 158 -2.25 -6.51 -1.57
CA PRO A 158 -1.96 -5.82 -0.32
C PRO A 158 -2.81 -4.56 -0.09
N ASN A 159 -3.19 -3.83 -1.15
CA ASN A 159 -4.08 -2.68 -0.99
C ASN A 159 -5.50 -3.09 -0.59
N MET A 160 -5.98 -4.26 -1.06
CA MET A 160 -7.28 -4.77 -0.60
C MET A 160 -7.21 -5.22 0.87
N GLU A 161 -6.12 -5.88 1.28
CA GLU A 161 -5.92 -6.21 2.70
C GLU A 161 -5.92 -4.96 3.60
N LEU A 162 -5.27 -3.88 3.17
CA LEU A 162 -5.27 -2.61 3.91
C LEU A 162 -6.66 -1.96 3.93
N LEU A 163 -7.41 -2.04 2.82
CA LEU A 163 -8.78 -1.53 2.76
C LEU A 163 -9.67 -2.29 3.75
N GLU A 164 -9.62 -3.61 3.75
CA GLU A 164 -10.42 -4.47 4.64
C GLU A 164 -9.95 -4.39 6.10
N GLN A 165 -8.67 -4.10 6.35
CA GLN A 165 -8.15 -3.89 7.70
C GLN A 165 -8.68 -2.59 8.32
N HIS A 166 -8.72 -1.51 7.55
CA HIS A 166 -8.95 -0.17 8.10
C HIS A 166 -10.31 0.44 7.76
N TYR A 167 -10.94 0.02 6.66
CA TYR A 167 -12.15 0.63 6.07
C TYR A 167 -12.14 2.17 6.18
N PRO A 168 -11.18 2.86 5.52
CA PRO A 168 -11.07 4.31 5.59
C PRO A 168 -12.33 4.97 5.00
N ALA A 169 -12.63 6.22 5.39
CA ALA A 169 -13.81 6.91 4.84
C ALA A 169 -13.69 7.09 3.31
N TYR A 170 -12.48 7.39 2.83
CA TYR A 170 -12.14 7.51 1.42
C TYR A 170 -10.91 6.68 1.07
N TRP A 171 -10.95 6.05 -0.12
CA TRP A 171 -9.77 5.47 -0.75
C TRP A 171 -9.60 6.07 -2.15
N PHE A 172 -8.45 6.71 -2.39
CA PHE A 172 -8.14 7.29 -3.70
C PHE A 172 -7.03 6.53 -4.40
N ALA A 173 -7.24 6.24 -5.70
CA ALA A 173 -6.27 5.55 -6.54
C ALA A 173 -6.15 6.12 -7.95
N ALA A 174 -5.17 5.65 -8.72
CA ALA A 174 -4.91 6.07 -10.09
C ALA A 174 -4.46 4.89 -10.96
N HIS A 175 -3.35 5.03 -11.68
CA HIS A 175 -2.69 4.00 -12.51
C HIS A 175 -3.47 3.47 -13.73
N LEU A 176 -4.71 3.02 -13.57
CA LEU A 176 -5.49 2.33 -14.61
C LEU A 176 -6.10 3.25 -15.67
N HIS A 177 -5.77 4.55 -15.68
CA HIS A 177 -6.18 5.55 -16.69
C HIS A 177 -7.70 5.52 -16.99
N CYS A 178 -8.51 5.49 -15.93
CA CYS A 178 -9.95 5.68 -16.02
C CYS A 178 -10.52 6.12 -14.68
N LYS A 179 -11.55 6.98 -14.72
CA LYS A 179 -12.37 7.27 -13.55
C LYS A 179 -13.27 6.08 -13.22
N PHE A 180 -13.27 5.64 -11.97
CA PHE A 180 -14.13 4.59 -11.44
C PHE A 180 -14.47 4.89 -9.99
N ALA A 181 -15.71 4.62 -9.59
CA ALA A 181 -16.18 4.83 -8.23
C ALA A 181 -16.85 3.56 -7.73
N ALA A 182 -16.64 3.26 -6.44
CA ALA A 182 -17.20 2.09 -5.78
C ALA A 182 -17.50 2.40 -4.32
N LEU A 183 -18.46 1.67 -3.75
CA LEU A 183 -18.80 1.72 -2.33
C LEU A 183 -18.56 0.36 -1.71
N ILE A 184 -17.65 0.30 -0.75
CA ILE A 184 -17.20 -0.93 -0.13
C ILE A 184 -17.75 -0.95 1.30
N PRO A 185 -18.80 -1.73 1.57
CA PRO A 185 -19.29 -1.88 2.93
C PRO A 185 -18.28 -2.67 3.76
N GLU A 186 -18.15 -2.29 5.02
CA GLU A 186 -17.44 -3.06 6.02
C GLU A 186 -18.12 -4.40 6.25
N ASP A 187 -17.33 -5.48 6.24
CA ASP A 187 -17.86 -6.81 6.55
C ASP A 187 -18.33 -6.89 8.00
N GLY A 188 -19.56 -7.33 8.21
CA GLY A 188 -20.22 -7.34 9.52
C GLY A 188 -20.42 -5.96 10.18
N GLY A 189 -20.07 -4.87 9.50
CA GLY A 189 -20.06 -3.52 10.07
C GLY A 189 -21.04 -2.54 9.43
N SER A 190 -20.93 -1.28 9.84
CA SER A 190 -21.77 -0.18 9.33
C SER A 190 -21.00 0.85 8.50
N ARG A 191 -19.66 0.77 8.50
CA ARG A 191 -18.83 1.69 7.72
C ARG A 191 -18.92 1.38 6.23
N VAL A 192 -18.71 2.41 5.42
CA VAL A 192 -18.63 2.28 3.96
C VAL A 192 -17.47 3.12 3.47
N THR A 193 -16.48 2.47 2.86
CA THR A 193 -15.37 3.15 2.19
C THR A 193 -15.81 3.64 0.81
N LYS A 194 -15.61 4.93 0.55
CA LYS A 194 -15.84 5.54 -0.76
C LYS A 194 -14.56 5.46 -1.58
N PHE A 195 -14.52 4.54 -2.54
CA PHE A 195 -13.41 4.41 -3.47
C PHE A 195 -13.60 5.32 -4.67
N LEU A 196 -12.56 6.06 -5.04
CA LEU A 196 -12.50 6.82 -6.28
C LEU A 196 -11.13 6.67 -6.93
N ALA A 197 -11.14 6.15 -8.15
CA ALA A 197 -10.00 6.21 -9.05
C ALA A 197 -10.13 7.33 -10.06
N LEU A 198 -9.00 7.95 -10.43
CA LEU A 198 -8.93 9.02 -11.42
C LEU A 198 -8.12 8.63 -12.66
N ASP A 199 -8.39 9.33 -13.76
CA ASP A 199 -7.68 9.17 -15.03
C ASP A 199 -6.36 9.97 -15.02
N LYS A 200 -5.51 9.77 -16.04
CA LYS A 200 -4.26 10.54 -16.20
C LYS A 200 -4.56 11.99 -16.59
N CYS A 201 -3.73 12.93 -16.13
CA CYS A 201 -3.77 14.36 -16.46
C CYS A 201 -3.52 14.65 -17.95
N LEU A 202 -4.48 14.29 -18.79
CA LEU A 202 -4.48 14.50 -20.24
C LEU A 202 -5.75 15.24 -20.67
N PRO A 203 -5.71 15.94 -21.82
CA PRO A 203 -6.87 16.64 -22.35
C PRO A 203 -8.11 15.75 -22.42
N LYS A 204 -9.27 16.30 -22.01
CA LYS A 204 -10.59 15.63 -22.05
C LYS A 204 -10.71 14.36 -21.20
N ARG A 205 -9.77 14.10 -20.28
CA ARG A 205 -9.85 12.99 -19.31
C ARG A 205 -10.42 13.45 -17.97
N LYS A 206 -10.94 12.49 -17.20
CA LYS A 206 -11.53 12.72 -15.87
C LYS A 206 -10.47 12.53 -14.78
N PHE A 207 -9.49 13.43 -14.73
CA PHE A 207 -8.30 13.32 -13.87
C PHE A 207 -8.37 14.13 -12.57
N LEU A 208 -9.37 14.99 -12.42
CA LEU A 208 -9.54 15.85 -11.25
C LEU A 208 -10.93 15.67 -10.65
N GLN A 209 -10.98 15.58 -9.33
CA GLN A 209 -12.20 15.64 -8.53
C GLN A 209 -11.94 16.56 -7.34
N VAL A 210 -12.86 17.50 -7.10
CA VAL A 210 -12.87 18.30 -5.89
C VAL A 210 -13.89 17.71 -4.94
N LEU A 211 -13.53 17.61 -3.67
CA LEU A 211 -14.35 17.07 -2.59
C LEU A 211 -14.34 18.06 -1.43
N GLU A 212 -15.47 18.16 -0.74
CA GLU A 212 -15.59 18.87 0.52
C GLU A 212 -15.50 17.84 1.65
N ILE A 213 -14.47 17.95 2.47
CA ILE A 213 -14.22 17.06 3.62
C ILE A 213 -14.23 17.94 4.86
N GLN A 214 -15.02 17.54 5.86
CA GLN A 214 -15.09 18.25 7.12
C GLN A 214 -13.77 18.11 7.86
N HIS A 215 -13.32 19.21 8.45
CA HIS A 215 -12.05 19.33 9.18
C HIS A 215 -12.27 20.16 10.45
N ASP A 216 -11.35 20.08 11.40
CA ASP A 216 -11.40 20.92 12.59
C ASP A 216 -10.91 22.33 12.26
N GLU A 217 -11.82 23.30 12.24
CA GLU A 217 -11.54 24.70 11.94
C GLU A 217 -10.60 25.37 12.97
N ASN A 218 -10.43 24.77 14.16
CA ASN A 218 -9.51 25.27 15.18
C ASN A 218 -8.07 24.80 14.97
N ILE A 219 -7.85 23.81 14.10
CA ILE A 219 -6.53 23.26 13.82
C ILE A 219 -6.00 23.88 12.51
N PRO A 220 -4.81 24.51 12.52
CA PRO A 220 -4.21 25.03 11.30
C PRO A 220 -4.06 23.96 10.22
N LEU A 221 -4.21 24.36 8.95
CA LEU A 221 -3.96 23.51 7.78
C LEU A 221 -2.47 23.32 7.51
N LYS A 222 -1.78 22.72 8.47
CA LYS A 222 -0.38 22.31 8.40
C LYS A 222 -0.27 20.80 8.53
N ILE A 223 0.76 20.24 7.91
CA ILE A 223 1.04 18.80 8.04
C ILE A 223 1.69 18.54 9.39
N SER A 224 1.18 17.54 10.10
CA SER A 224 1.81 16.98 11.29
C SER A 224 2.05 15.48 11.11
N TYR A 225 3.11 14.96 11.74
CA TYR A 225 3.34 13.53 11.83
C TYR A 225 2.25 12.85 12.67
N ASP A 226 1.82 11.66 12.26
CA ASP A 226 0.93 10.83 13.07
C ASP A 226 1.70 10.11 14.18
N LEU A 227 1.32 10.33 15.45
CA LEU A 227 2.07 9.79 16.59
C LEU A 227 2.08 8.26 16.62
N GLU A 228 0.97 7.63 16.23
CA GLU A 228 0.89 6.17 16.21
C GLU A 228 1.81 5.60 15.12
N TRP A 229 1.79 6.19 13.93
CA TRP A 229 2.69 5.82 12.83
C TRP A 229 4.17 5.98 13.20
N LEU A 230 4.55 7.12 13.80
CA LEU A 230 5.92 7.31 14.31
C LEU A 230 6.32 6.21 15.29
N THR A 231 5.39 5.80 16.15
CA THR A 231 5.66 4.77 17.15
C THR A 231 5.76 3.38 16.52
N ILE A 232 4.94 3.07 15.52
CA ILE A 232 5.07 1.83 14.73
C ILE A 232 6.43 1.79 14.04
N LEU A 233 6.85 2.89 13.39
CA LEU A 233 8.18 2.99 12.77
C LEU A 233 9.30 2.73 13.78
N PHE A 234 9.23 3.37 14.95
CA PHE A 234 10.21 3.21 16.03
C PHE A 234 10.31 1.76 16.52
N LEU A 235 9.17 1.12 16.81
CA LEU A 235 9.14 -0.24 17.36
C LEU A 235 9.53 -1.30 16.33
N SER A 236 9.21 -1.08 15.05
CA SER A 236 9.47 -2.00 13.95
C SER A 236 10.74 -1.66 13.14
N ASN A 237 11.62 -0.80 13.66
CA ASN A 237 12.83 -0.39 12.94
C ASN A 237 13.72 -1.59 12.55
N HIS A 238 13.91 -2.51 13.49
CA HIS A 238 14.73 -3.72 13.31
C HIS A 238 14.23 -4.68 12.21
N LEU A 239 13.01 -4.49 11.70
CA LEU A 239 12.47 -5.26 10.57
C LEU A 239 12.89 -4.69 9.20
N LEU A 240 13.48 -3.50 9.17
CA LEU A 240 14.02 -2.90 7.95
C LEU A 240 15.13 -3.78 7.38
N SER A 241 15.04 -4.08 6.07
CA SER A 241 16.10 -4.75 5.33
C SER A 241 16.43 -3.99 4.06
N ILE A 242 17.73 -3.93 3.76
CA ILE A 242 18.29 -3.40 2.52
C ILE A 242 18.90 -4.49 1.63
N LYS A 243 18.54 -5.76 1.86
CA LYS A 243 19.00 -6.92 1.07
C LYS A 243 17.92 -7.38 0.10
N SER A 244 18.34 -8.00 -1.00
CA SER A 244 17.44 -8.56 -2.03
C SER A 244 16.83 -9.92 -1.67
N GLY A 245 17.29 -10.55 -0.59
CA GLY A 245 16.78 -11.85 -0.14
C GLY A 245 15.35 -11.79 0.40
N THR A 246 14.76 -12.96 0.61
CA THR A 246 13.43 -13.08 1.22
C THR A 246 13.49 -12.71 2.71
N HIS A 247 12.63 -11.79 3.12
CA HIS A 247 12.45 -11.29 4.47
C HIS A 247 10.99 -11.47 4.89
N TYR A 248 10.77 -12.36 5.85
CA TYR A 248 9.45 -12.60 6.42
C TYR A 248 9.15 -11.59 7.53
N MET A 249 7.93 -11.08 7.53
CA MET A 249 7.45 -10.27 8.65
C MET A 249 7.04 -11.20 9.80
N PRO A 250 7.21 -10.78 11.07
CA PRO A 250 6.77 -11.57 12.21
C PRO A 250 5.28 -11.91 12.11
N GLY A 251 4.93 -13.14 12.50
CA GLY A 251 3.55 -13.62 12.53
C GLY A 251 3.19 -14.22 13.88
N GLU A 252 1.90 -14.52 14.07
CA GLU A 252 1.32 -14.98 15.34
C GLU A 252 2.01 -16.22 15.92
N TYR A 253 2.44 -17.15 15.06
CA TYR A 253 3.09 -18.40 15.45
C TYR A 253 4.61 -18.27 15.63
N GLY A 254 5.16 -17.06 15.52
CA GLY A 254 6.58 -16.79 15.73
C GLY A 254 6.93 -16.61 17.22
N SER A 255 8.22 -16.71 17.55
CA SER A 255 8.72 -16.55 18.93
C SER A 255 8.88 -15.08 19.39
N GLY A 256 8.73 -14.11 18.48
CA GLY A 256 8.96 -12.69 18.74
C GLY A 256 7.69 -11.84 18.70
N ARG A 257 7.84 -10.53 18.98
CA ARG A 257 6.75 -9.55 18.85
C ARG A 257 6.29 -9.48 17.40
N TRP A 258 4.99 -9.66 17.18
CA TRP A 258 4.36 -9.55 15.87
C TRP A 258 3.24 -8.49 15.81
N ILE A 259 2.70 -8.09 16.96
CA ILE A 259 1.81 -6.93 17.09
C ILE A 259 2.64 -5.71 17.45
N TYR A 260 2.65 -4.71 16.58
CA TYR A 260 3.35 -3.44 16.76
C TYR A 260 2.40 -2.26 16.96
N THR A 261 1.10 -2.53 17.15
CA THR A 261 0.14 -1.56 17.66
C THR A 261 0.69 -0.95 18.96
N PRO A 262 0.95 0.37 19.01
CA PRO A 262 1.61 0.98 20.14
C PRO A 262 0.72 1.12 21.38
N THR A 263 1.29 0.90 22.57
CA THR A 263 0.65 1.33 23.82
C THR A 263 0.75 2.84 24.02
N GLU A 264 -0.02 3.39 24.95
CA GLU A 264 0.05 4.83 25.27
C GLU A 264 1.43 5.20 25.82
N GLU A 265 2.06 4.36 26.64
CA GLU A 265 3.41 4.58 27.16
C GLU A 265 4.46 4.64 26.03
N GLU A 266 4.32 3.77 25.02
CA GLU A 266 5.18 3.76 23.84
C GLU A 266 4.98 5.05 23.02
N LYS A 267 3.73 5.49 22.82
CA LYS A 267 3.40 6.77 22.16
C LYS A 267 3.98 7.96 22.92
N GLN A 268 3.85 8.02 24.24
CA GLN A 268 4.41 9.09 25.07
C GLN A 268 5.94 9.13 25.02
N LYS A 269 6.61 7.98 24.93
CA LYS A 269 8.06 7.91 24.75
C LYS A 269 8.49 8.51 23.41
N VAL A 270 7.74 8.24 22.34
CA VAL A 270 8.01 8.80 21.01
C VAL A 270 7.68 10.29 20.96
N LEU A 271 6.56 10.72 21.53
CA LEU A 271 6.18 12.13 21.59
C LEU A 271 7.25 13.00 22.29
N LYS A 272 7.89 12.48 23.35
CA LYS A 272 9.01 13.15 24.03
C LYS A 272 10.22 13.36 23.13
N LYS A 273 10.54 12.44 22.22
CA LYS A 273 11.61 12.61 21.21
C LYS A 273 11.33 13.78 20.26
N PHE A 274 10.05 14.12 20.11
CA PHE A 274 9.58 15.24 19.33
C PHE A 274 9.32 16.51 20.14
N ASN A 275 9.69 16.53 21.43
CA ASN A 275 9.42 17.63 22.34
C ASN A 275 7.92 18.02 22.42
N GLY A 276 7.02 17.07 22.16
CA GLY A 276 5.58 17.33 22.10
C GLY A 276 5.08 17.99 20.82
N ASP A 277 5.98 18.33 19.88
CA ASP A 277 5.63 18.99 18.62
C ASP A 277 5.80 18.05 17.43
N LEU A 278 4.67 17.73 16.80
CA LEU A 278 4.59 16.84 15.65
C LEU A 278 4.43 17.61 14.34
N GLU A 279 4.47 18.94 14.32
CA GLU A 279 4.44 19.71 13.07
C GLU A 279 5.63 19.29 12.18
N VAL A 280 5.33 19.01 10.90
CA VAL A 280 6.38 18.67 9.94
C VAL A 280 7.15 19.95 9.60
N PRO A 281 8.48 20.00 9.82
CA PRO A 281 9.27 21.20 9.56
C PRO A 281 9.30 21.55 8.07
N LEU A 282 9.26 22.84 7.73
CA LEU A 282 9.43 23.32 6.34
C LEU A 282 10.91 23.38 5.96
N ASN A 283 11.56 22.23 5.84
CA ASN A 283 13.01 22.09 5.65
C ASN A 283 13.41 21.52 4.27
N PHE A 284 12.69 21.88 3.20
CA PHE A 284 13.08 21.50 1.84
C PHE A 284 14.51 22.00 1.53
N THR A 285 15.35 21.09 1.07
CA THR A 285 16.69 21.38 0.56
C THR A 285 16.93 20.65 -0.76
N GLN A 286 17.69 21.29 -1.65
CA GLN A 286 18.15 20.67 -2.90
C GLN A 286 19.33 19.77 -2.57
N THR A 287 19.23 18.49 -2.94
CA THR A 287 20.30 17.49 -2.81
C THR A 287 21.25 17.47 -4.00
N VAL A 288 20.81 17.98 -5.17
CA VAL A 288 21.62 18.06 -6.39
C VAL A 288 21.31 19.35 -7.16
N GLU A 289 22.20 19.70 -8.10
CA GLU A 289 21.96 20.81 -9.01
C GLU A 289 20.68 20.60 -9.83
N PRO A 290 19.78 21.60 -9.89
CA PRO A 290 18.57 21.51 -10.69
C PRO A 290 18.86 21.37 -12.19
N TYR A 291 17.97 20.67 -12.89
CA TYR A 291 18.02 20.59 -14.35
C TYR A 291 17.93 21.99 -14.98
N ASN A 292 18.90 22.30 -15.86
CA ASN A 292 18.93 23.55 -16.63
C ASN A 292 18.76 23.25 -18.13
N PRO A 293 17.66 23.69 -18.77
CA PRO A 293 17.41 23.44 -20.20
C PRO A 293 18.39 24.18 -21.13
N GLU A 294 19.02 25.25 -20.66
CA GLU A 294 20.01 26.04 -21.40
C GLU A 294 21.43 25.49 -21.28
N ALA A 295 21.65 24.51 -20.38
CA ALA A 295 22.96 23.89 -20.24
C ALA A 295 23.36 23.18 -21.54
N PRO A 296 24.63 23.32 -21.98
CA PRO A 296 25.10 22.60 -23.14
C PRO A 296 24.90 21.09 -22.93
N LYS A 297 24.45 20.39 -23.97
CA LYS A 297 24.29 18.93 -23.96
C LYS A 297 25.67 18.27 -23.83
N GLY A 298 26.18 18.21 -22.61
CA GLY A 298 27.43 17.57 -22.25
C GLY A 298 27.22 16.11 -21.85
N PHE A 299 28.31 15.49 -21.41
CA PHE A 299 28.27 14.18 -20.77
C PHE A 299 27.42 14.30 -19.48
N VAL A 300 26.33 13.54 -19.39
CA VAL A 300 25.52 13.46 -18.17
C VAL A 300 26.17 12.43 -17.28
N GLU A 301 26.68 12.87 -16.13
CA GLU A 301 27.22 11.94 -15.14
C GLU A 301 26.11 10.98 -14.66
N PRO A 302 26.43 9.69 -14.45
CA PRO A 302 25.48 8.74 -13.89
C PRO A 302 24.97 9.24 -12.54
N ALA A 303 23.66 9.04 -12.29
CA ALA A 303 23.09 9.35 -10.99
C ALA A 303 23.83 8.56 -9.89
N THR A 304 24.20 9.26 -8.83
CA THR A 304 24.83 8.71 -7.64
C THR A 304 23.85 8.70 -6.48
N LEU A 305 24.12 7.86 -5.47
CA LEU A 305 23.34 7.84 -4.24
C LEU A 305 23.52 9.18 -3.50
N GLN A 306 22.39 9.80 -3.15
CA GLN A 306 22.33 11.05 -2.40
C GLN A 306 21.70 10.79 -1.03
N ILE A 307 22.26 11.40 0.01
CA ILE A 307 21.67 11.41 1.35
C ILE A 307 20.91 12.72 1.50
N ASN A 308 19.68 12.65 2.03
CA ASN A 308 18.84 13.82 2.22
C ASN A 308 18.73 14.15 3.70
N GLU A 309 19.10 15.38 4.04
CA GLU A 309 19.14 15.87 5.41
C GLU A 309 17.78 15.77 6.10
N GLN A 310 16.66 15.96 5.38
CA GLN A 310 15.31 15.80 5.95
C GLN A 310 15.11 14.40 6.53
N THR A 311 15.49 13.36 5.77
CA THR A 311 15.40 11.96 6.19
C THR A 311 16.35 11.68 7.33
N THR A 312 17.61 12.13 7.23
CA THR A 312 18.62 11.88 8.26
C THR A 312 18.24 12.56 9.58
N GLU A 313 17.78 13.80 9.57
CA GLU A 313 17.28 14.51 10.76
C GLU A 313 16.08 13.79 11.38
N PHE A 314 15.11 13.38 10.55
CA PHE A 314 13.95 12.62 11.00
C PHE A 314 14.37 11.30 11.67
N CYS A 315 15.26 10.54 11.04
CA CYS A 315 15.77 9.27 11.54
C CYS A 315 16.52 9.44 12.86
N ASN A 316 17.39 10.45 12.97
CA ASN A 316 18.12 10.78 14.19
C ASN A 316 17.17 11.16 15.33
N LYS A 317 16.15 11.99 15.05
CA LYS A 317 15.17 12.43 16.05
C LYS A 317 14.32 11.26 16.56
N LEU A 318 13.78 10.44 15.66
CA LEU A 318 12.97 9.28 16.03
C LEU A 318 13.83 8.16 16.65
N GLY A 319 15.08 8.02 16.21
CA GLY A 319 16.00 6.94 16.58
C GLY A 319 15.75 5.67 15.77
N ILE A 320 15.64 5.82 14.45
CA ILE A 320 15.49 4.73 13.47
C ILE A 320 16.55 4.84 12.38
N ASP A 321 16.66 3.81 11.53
CA ASP A 321 17.69 3.77 10.50
C ASP A 321 17.26 4.53 9.23
N ASP A 322 18.22 5.27 8.67
CA ASP A 322 18.15 5.81 7.31
C ASP A 322 18.60 4.71 6.31
N PRO A 323 17.69 4.15 5.49
CA PRO A 323 18.01 3.07 4.56
C PRO A 323 19.12 3.45 3.57
N PHE A 324 19.22 4.73 3.18
CA PHE A 324 20.18 5.19 2.19
C PHE A 324 21.57 5.35 2.80
N VAL A 325 21.65 5.78 4.06
CA VAL A 325 22.91 5.74 4.82
C VAL A 325 23.38 4.30 4.98
N LEU A 326 22.50 3.36 5.31
CA LEU A 326 22.85 1.94 5.39
C LEU A 326 23.37 1.39 4.05
N LEU A 327 22.71 1.74 2.94
CA LEU A 327 23.16 1.35 1.59
C LEU A 327 24.54 1.93 1.26
N GLN A 328 24.81 3.18 1.64
CA GLN A 328 26.10 3.81 1.43
C GLN A 328 27.22 3.09 2.19
N VAL A 329 26.97 2.72 3.46
CA VAL A 329 27.94 1.99 4.30
C VAL A 329 28.26 0.61 3.72
N ILE A 330 27.26 -0.16 3.28
CA ILE A 330 27.47 -1.50 2.71
C ILE A 330 28.18 -1.45 1.34
N SER A 331 28.03 -0.35 0.61
CA SER A 331 28.69 -0.15 -0.69
C SER A 331 30.21 0.03 -0.60
N GLY A 332 30.74 0.15 0.62
CA GLY A 332 32.10 0.62 0.87
C GLY A 332 32.23 2.12 0.63
N PRO A 333 33.24 2.79 1.22
CA PRO A 333 33.49 4.19 0.93
C PRO A 333 33.90 4.31 -0.55
N THR A 334 33.07 5.00 -1.34
CA THR A 334 33.62 5.74 -2.48
C THR A 334 34.54 6.79 -1.86
N GLU A 335 35.84 6.73 -2.17
CA GLU A 335 36.86 7.63 -1.61
C GLU A 335 36.44 9.09 -1.68
N LYS A 336 35.92 9.61 -0.58
CA LYS A 336 36.03 11.02 -0.21
C LYS A 336 36.67 11.03 1.16
N LYS A 337 37.95 11.37 1.21
CA LYS A 337 38.70 11.62 2.45
C LYS A 337 37.96 12.68 3.26
N TYR A 338 37.20 12.23 4.26
CA TYR A 338 36.87 13.03 5.42
C TYR A 338 37.71 12.49 6.56
N ASP A 339 38.65 13.32 6.99
CA ASP A 339 39.57 13.06 8.09
C ASP A 339 38.83 13.36 9.40
N MET A 340 38.44 12.34 10.15
CA MET A 340 38.01 12.45 11.54
C MET A 340 38.51 11.23 12.31
N THR A 341 39.43 11.51 13.23
CA THR A 341 40.08 10.61 14.18
C THR A 341 39.14 10.17 15.31
N GLU A 342 39.27 8.88 15.70
CA GLU A 342 38.87 8.23 16.98
C GLU A 342 37.36 8.19 17.33
N SER A 343 36.77 7.12 17.86
CA SER A 343 37.18 5.76 18.21
C SER A 343 35.89 4.95 18.45
N MET A 344 35.85 3.66 18.10
CA MET A 344 35.09 2.64 18.85
C MET A 344 35.48 1.25 18.37
N ALA A 345 36.03 0.47 19.30
CA ALA A 345 36.48 -0.89 19.09
C ALA A 345 35.29 -1.84 18.90
N VAL A 346 35.34 -2.66 17.84
CA VAL A 346 34.41 -3.77 17.62
C VAL A 346 35.17 -5.07 17.86
N ALA A 347 34.65 -5.87 18.79
CA ALA A 347 35.14 -7.21 19.06
C ALA A 347 34.82 -8.14 17.89
N SER A 348 35.86 -8.79 17.36
CA SER A 348 35.77 -9.85 16.36
C SER A 348 35.23 -11.14 16.98
N CYS A 349 34.35 -11.82 16.26
CA CYS A 349 34.28 -13.27 16.29
C CYS A 349 34.01 -13.77 14.87
N ASP A 350 35.08 -14.28 14.26
CA ASP A 350 35.08 -15.06 13.02
C ASP A 350 34.18 -16.28 13.14
N ASN A 351 33.45 -16.59 12.06
CA ASN A 351 33.24 -17.98 11.66
C ASN A 351 33.06 -18.06 10.14
N VAL A 352 34.02 -18.74 9.53
CA VAL A 352 34.09 -19.15 8.14
C VAL A 352 33.10 -20.28 7.91
N ILE A 353 32.18 -20.13 6.94
CA ILE A 353 31.61 -21.27 6.22
C ILE A 353 31.58 -20.91 4.73
N GLU A 354 32.34 -21.69 3.99
CA GLU A 354 32.46 -21.75 2.54
C GLU A 354 31.35 -22.65 1.98
N SER A 355 30.66 -22.23 0.92
CA SER A 355 29.98 -23.16 0.00
C SER A 355 29.64 -22.50 -1.34
N SER A 356 30.43 -22.88 -2.35
CA SER A 356 30.08 -23.32 -3.71
C SER A 356 28.95 -22.62 -4.49
N GLU A 357 29.36 -22.06 -5.62
CA GLU A 357 28.56 -21.70 -6.79
C GLU A 357 27.80 -22.89 -7.38
N ILE A 358 26.53 -22.68 -7.77
CA ILE A 358 25.86 -23.45 -8.82
C ILE A 358 25.08 -22.47 -9.72
N PHE A 359 25.48 -22.43 -10.99
CA PHE A 359 24.77 -21.84 -12.11
C PHE A 359 23.61 -22.76 -12.50
N SER A 360 22.41 -22.23 -12.75
CA SER A 360 21.39 -22.93 -13.51
C SER A 360 20.61 -21.95 -14.38
N GLU A 361 20.54 -22.30 -15.67
CA GLU A 361 19.93 -21.57 -16.76
C GLU A 361 18.40 -21.51 -16.68
N SER A 362 17.89 -20.53 -17.42
CA SER A 362 16.51 -20.09 -17.59
C SER A 362 15.56 -21.10 -18.22
N GLU A 363 14.30 -21.08 -17.77
CA GLU A 363 13.13 -21.36 -18.60
C GLU A 363 12.01 -20.35 -18.32
N ASP A 364 11.11 -20.27 -19.29
CA ASP A 364 10.36 -19.14 -19.83
C ASP A 364 8.98 -18.97 -19.18
N GLU A 365 8.56 -17.76 -18.80
CA GLU A 365 7.19 -17.49 -18.31
C GLU A 365 6.71 -16.06 -18.67
N GLY A 366 5.76 -16.00 -19.61
CA GLY A 366 4.49 -15.30 -19.44
C GLY A 366 4.49 -13.78 -19.21
N LEU A 367 5.01 -13.00 -20.15
CA LEU A 367 4.97 -11.53 -20.12
C LEU A 367 3.56 -10.97 -20.44
N CYS A 368 2.78 -10.54 -19.44
CA CYS A 368 1.60 -9.71 -19.66
C CYS A 368 1.97 -8.23 -19.88
N ASN A 369 2.43 -7.91 -21.08
CA ASN A 369 2.59 -6.52 -21.55
C ASN A 369 1.24 -5.97 -22.02
N SER A 370 0.65 -5.03 -21.26
CA SER A 370 -0.43 -4.20 -21.80
C SER A 370 0.15 -3.13 -22.71
N THR A 371 -0.09 -3.29 -24.01
CA THR A 371 0.27 -2.32 -25.05
C THR A 371 -0.58 -1.05 -24.93
N PHE A 372 0.11 0.06 -25.16
CA PHE A 372 -0.41 1.42 -25.07
C PHE A 372 -0.77 1.88 -26.48
N ASP A 373 -2.06 2.00 -26.79
CA ASP A 373 -2.51 2.68 -28.00
C ASP A 373 -3.45 3.85 -27.66
N GLY A 374 -3.05 5.01 -28.16
CA GLY A 374 -3.83 6.23 -28.12
C GLY A 374 -4.81 6.24 -29.27
N ASP A 375 -6.04 6.67 -28.99
CA ASP A 375 -6.99 6.96 -30.06
C ASP A 375 -7.73 8.28 -29.81
N ASN A 376 -7.92 8.96 -30.92
CA ASN A 376 -8.23 10.37 -31.07
C ASN A 376 -9.67 10.47 -31.59
N SER A 377 -10.60 11.03 -30.82
CA SER A 377 -11.88 11.43 -31.39
C SER A 377 -12.43 12.71 -30.74
N SER A 378 -12.86 13.60 -31.61
CA SER A 378 -13.44 14.91 -31.34
C SER A 378 -14.92 14.79 -31.02
N TYR A 379 -15.35 15.13 -29.81
CA TYR A 379 -16.76 15.37 -29.52
C TYR A 379 -16.95 16.53 -28.54
N THR A 380 -18.07 17.20 -28.76
CA THR A 380 -18.55 18.50 -28.28
C THR A 380 -18.91 18.50 -26.79
N VAL A 381 -18.73 19.67 -26.16
CA VAL A 381 -18.91 19.91 -24.73
C VAL A 381 -20.40 20.02 -24.38
N HIS A 382 -20.88 19.12 -23.53
CA HIS A 382 -22.08 19.33 -22.72
C HIS A 382 -21.70 19.34 -21.24
N SER A 383 -22.07 20.42 -20.56
CA SER A 383 -22.00 20.60 -19.11
C SER A 383 -23.06 19.73 -18.43
N LEU A 384 -22.66 18.73 -17.63
CA LEU A 384 -23.58 18.02 -16.74
C LEU A 384 -22.93 17.58 -15.42
N SER A 385 -23.72 17.85 -14.39
CA SER A 385 -23.62 17.62 -12.95
C SER A 385 -23.44 16.16 -12.51
N GLY A 386 -22.89 15.99 -11.30
CA GLY A 386 -23.22 14.95 -10.32
C GLY A 386 -23.10 13.49 -10.79
N ALA A 387 -22.02 12.82 -10.40
CA ALA A 387 -21.96 11.36 -10.52
C ALA A 387 -22.92 10.72 -9.50
N THR A 388 -23.95 10.03 -10.00
CA THR A 388 -24.81 9.15 -9.19
C THR A 388 -23.95 7.99 -8.68
N LEU A 389 -23.76 7.89 -7.37
CA LEU A 389 -23.05 6.77 -6.76
C LEU A 389 -23.92 5.50 -6.81
N PRO A 390 -23.35 4.32 -7.09
CA PRO A 390 -24.10 3.07 -7.01
C PRO A 390 -24.46 2.75 -5.56
N SER A 391 -25.55 2.01 -5.32
CA SER A 391 -25.86 1.49 -3.98
C SER A 391 -24.77 0.52 -3.51
N PRO A 392 -24.44 0.49 -2.20
CA PRO A 392 -23.47 -0.47 -1.66
C PRO A 392 -23.88 -1.91 -2.00
N LYS A 393 -22.94 -2.69 -2.53
CA LYS A 393 -23.13 -4.12 -2.81
C LYS A 393 -22.54 -4.92 -1.64
N ARG A 394 -23.37 -5.69 -0.95
CA ARG A 394 -22.91 -6.69 0.03
C ARG A 394 -22.49 -7.96 -0.71
N ASN A 395 -21.36 -8.54 -0.36
CA ASN A 395 -20.92 -9.81 -0.92
C ASN A 395 -21.72 -10.93 -0.24
N VAL A 396 -22.62 -11.59 -0.98
CA VAL A 396 -23.41 -12.73 -0.49
C VAL A 396 -23.08 -13.90 -1.40
N ASP A 397 -22.04 -14.67 -1.07
CA ASP A 397 -21.77 -15.97 -1.68
C ASP A 397 -21.06 -16.86 -0.66
N ASN A 398 -21.87 -17.54 0.15
CA ASN A 398 -21.66 -18.88 0.69
C ASN A 398 -22.94 -19.35 1.41
N CYS A 399 -23.84 -19.99 0.68
CA CYS A 399 -24.80 -20.97 1.21
C CYS A 399 -25.43 -21.74 0.04
N TYR A 400 -25.21 -23.05 0.00
CA TYR A 400 -25.82 -23.97 -0.95
C TYR A 400 -27.35 -24.02 -0.78
N ILE A 401 -28.04 -24.10 -1.91
CA ILE A 401 -29.50 -24.12 -2.07
C ILE A 401 -29.98 -25.57 -2.21
N ASN A 402 -31.15 -25.89 -1.62
CA ASN A 402 -32.32 -26.53 -2.25
C ASN A 402 -33.41 -26.71 -1.17
N GLU A 403 -34.48 -25.90 -1.20
CA GLU A 403 -35.77 -26.15 -1.90
C GLU A 403 -36.70 -27.03 -1.03
N GLU A 404 -38.00 -26.81 -0.84
CA GLU A 404 -39.04 -25.85 -1.24
C GLU A 404 -40.32 -26.33 -0.47
N ILE A 405 -41.33 -25.54 -0.08
CA ILE A 405 -42.66 -25.40 -0.75
C ILE A 405 -43.71 -24.78 0.22
N SER A 406 -44.54 -23.87 -0.34
CA SER A 406 -45.94 -23.43 0.02
C SER A 406 -46.25 -22.75 1.36
N SER A 407 -47.21 -21.83 1.49
CA SER A 407 -48.09 -21.05 0.60
C SER A 407 -48.97 -20.12 1.46
N LYS A 408 -49.50 -19.03 0.87
CA LYS A 408 -50.70 -18.24 1.25
C LYS A 408 -50.62 -17.16 2.36
N GLU A 409 -50.60 -15.91 1.89
CA GLU A 409 -51.66 -14.88 1.99
C GLU A 409 -52.44 -14.62 3.32
N ILE A 410 -52.41 -13.33 3.70
CA ILE A 410 -53.50 -12.45 4.23
C ILE A 410 -53.45 -12.00 5.71
N SER A 411 -53.50 -10.66 5.83
CA SER A 411 -54.06 -9.76 6.87
C SER A 411 -53.38 -9.57 8.23
N GLU A 412 -52.90 -8.33 8.44
CA GLU A 412 -52.99 -7.54 9.68
C GLU A 412 -54.45 -7.44 10.19
N PRO A 413 -54.76 -7.26 11.50
CA PRO A 413 -54.24 -6.10 12.25
C PRO A 413 -54.03 -6.22 13.79
N SER A 414 -53.27 -5.25 14.29
CA SER A 414 -53.46 -4.43 15.52
C SER A 414 -53.63 -5.04 16.93
N LEU A 415 -52.76 -4.50 17.81
CA LEU A 415 -52.98 -3.98 19.18
C LEU A 415 -52.89 -4.90 20.41
N GLU A 416 -51.99 -4.42 21.30
CA GLU A 416 -52.06 -4.30 22.76
C GLU A 416 -51.80 -5.50 23.69
N GLU A 417 -50.85 -5.23 24.63
CA GLU A 417 -50.89 -5.47 26.09
C GLU A 417 -51.36 -6.86 26.59
N SER A 418 -50.76 -7.54 27.57
CA SER A 418 -49.86 -7.18 28.66
C SER A 418 -49.64 -8.45 29.51
N VAL A 419 -48.57 -8.45 30.32
CA VAL A 419 -48.57 -8.90 31.74
C VAL A 419 -48.73 -10.41 32.05
N SER A 420 -47.56 -10.98 32.41
CA SER A 420 -47.25 -11.64 33.70
C SER A 420 -47.54 -13.13 33.94
N THR A 421 -46.47 -13.77 34.47
CA THR A 421 -46.43 -14.68 35.64
C THR A 421 -47.19 -16.00 35.55
N THR A 422 -46.74 -17.15 36.04
CA THR A 422 -45.57 -17.63 36.79
C THR A 422 -45.80 -19.14 36.91
N ASN A 423 -44.70 -19.90 36.98
CA ASN A 423 -44.53 -21.15 37.73
C ASN A 423 -45.48 -22.34 37.46
N ILE A 424 -44.88 -23.53 37.32
CA ILE A 424 -44.91 -24.60 38.34
C ILE A 424 -44.29 -25.87 37.74
N GLU A 425 -43.17 -26.25 38.36
CA GLU A 425 -42.76 -27.60 38.79
C GLU A 425 -42.73 -28.79 37.80
N SER A 426 -41.51 -29.33 37.66
CA SER A 426 -41.20 -30.74 37.46
C SER A 426 -41.77 -31.60 38.62
N PRO A 427 -41.92 -32.94 38.49
CA PRO A 427 -40.77 -33.81 38.77
C PRO A 427 -40.73 -35.21 38.08
N CYS A 428 -39.51 -35.75 38.06
CA CYS A 428 -39.07 -37.15 38.25
C CYS A 428 -39.37 -38.30 37.26
N ASP A 429 -38.23 -38.88 36.80
CA ASP A 429 -37.83 -40.29 36.72
C ASP A 429 -38.68 -41.33 35.96
N SER A 430 -38.07 -41.96 34.94
CA SER A 430 -37.38 -43.26 35.12
C SER A 430 -36.94 -43.93 33.79
N THR A 431 -35.76 -44.53 33.89
CA THR A 431 -35.04 -45.52 33.04
C THR A 431 -35.82 -46.39 32.04
N THR A 432 -35.23 -46.59 30.85
CA THR A 432 -34.94 -47.94 30.29
C THR A 432 -33.96 -47.91 29.09
N GLN A 433 -33.12 -48.94 29.02
CA GLN A 433 -32.05 -49.20 28.06
C GLN A 433 -32.54 -49.65 26.67
N GLY A 434 -31.72 -49.47 25.63
CA GLY A 434 -31.89 -50.23 24.37
C GLY A 434 -31.06 -49.76 23.16
N THR A 435 -29.83 -50.27 23.05
CA THR A 435 -29.15 -50.75 21.82
C THR A 435 -28.94 -49.85 20.58
N HIS A 436 -27.65 -49.63 20.28
CA HIS A 436 -26.93 -49.73 18.99
C HIS A 436 -27.64 -49.33 17.66
N ILE A 437 -27.03 -48.41 16.92
CA ILE A 437 -26.29 -48.63 15.65
C ILE A 437 -25.75 -47.26 15.17
N GLU A 438 -24.42 -47.08 15.19
CA GLU A 438 -23.72 -46.04 14.43
C GLU A 438 -23.32 -46.61 13.06
N PRO A 439 -23.44 -45.84 11.96
CA PRO A 439 -22.68 -46.09 10.75
C PRO A 439 -21.48 -45.13 10.63
N ASN A 440 -20.32 -45.76 10.51
CA ASN A 440 -19.01 -45.25 10.12
C ASN A 440 -19.04 -44.15 9.04
N TYR A 441 -18.22 -43.11 9.25
CA TYR A 441 -17.51 -42.45 8.16
C TYR A 441 -16.02 -42.69 8.35
N ASP A 442 -15.47 -43.60 7.55
CA ASP A 442 -14.03 -43.77 7.41
C ASP A 442 -13.44 -42.66 6.51
N PRO A 443 -12.20 -42.24 6.78
CA PRO A 443 -11.48 -41.22 6.03
C PRO A 443 -10.77 -41.84 4.81
N CYS A 444 -10.68 -41.09 3.71
CA CYS A 444 -9.92 -41.51 2.52
C CYS A 444 -8.87 -40.45 2.15
N PRO A 445 -7.76 -40.86 1.50
CA PRO A 445 -6.40 -40.74 2.04
C PRO A 445 -5.49 -39.85 1.15
N PRO A 446 -4.21 -39.63 1.55
CA PRO A 446 -3.25 -38.89 0.74
C PRO A 446 -2.71 -39.73 -0.42
N LEU A 447 -2.49 -39.09 -1.57
CA LEU A 447 -1.85 -39.71 -2.73
C LEU A 447 -0.32 -39.71 -2.55
N VAL A 448 0.24 -40.93 -2.49
CA VAL A 448 1.66 -41.24 -2.60
C VAL A 448 1.94 -41.66 -4.04
N TYR A 449 3.13 -41.29 -4.51
CA TYR A 449 3.81 -41.73 -5.73
C TYR A 449 3.74 -43.24 -5.96
N ASP A 450 3.66 -43.67 -7.23
CA ASP A 450 4.52 -44.77 -7.67
C ASP A 450 4.75 -44.76 -9.19
N THR A 451 6.03 -44.95 -9.50
CA THR A 451 6.64 -45.35 -10.78
C THR A 451 6.15 -46.71 -11.24
N LEU A 452 6.09 -46.93 -12.56
CA LEU A 452 6.36 -48.26 -13.16
C LEU A 452 6.80 -48.10 -14.63
N ASP A 453 8.08 -48.42 -14.87
CA ASP A 453 8.65 -48.83 -16.15
C ASP A 453 8.06 -50.17 -16.62
N ASP A 454 7.83 -50.36 -17.93
CA ASP A 454 8.65 -51.23 -18.81
C ASP A 454 7.96 -51.52 -20.19
N LYS A 455 8.67 -51.16 -21.27
CA LYS A 455 9.02 -51.95 -22.47
C LYS A 455 8.09 -52.23 -23.69
N PHE A 456 8.77 -52.13 -24.85
CA PHE A 456 8.52 -52.61 -26.23
C PHE A 456 7.37 -51.91 -26.99
N THR A 457 7.58 -51.21 -28.11
CA THR A 457 8.41 -51.51 -29.30
C THR A 457 8.68 -50.23 -30.09
#